data_AF-V5I4M7-F1
#
_entry.id   AF-V5I4M7-F1
#
_cell.length_a   1.000
_cell.length_b   1.000
_cell.length_c   1.000
_cell.angle_alpha   90.00
_cell.angle_beta   90.00
_cell.angle_gamma   90.00
#
_symmetry.space_group_name_H-M   'P 1'
#
loop_
_entity.id
_entity.type
_entity.pdbx_description
1 polymer ?
#
loop_
_entity_poly.entity_id
_entity_poly.type
_entity_poly.pdbx_seq_one_letter_code
_entity_poly.pdbx_strand_id
1 'polypeptide(L)'
;MEVKIFTFLQIAVLIALGIRLAVAGQDTDGDEGSDEYELFTVEYCGTNCSQLANGSWTTCPGKNGACRCFHESDEKVGLFLSTEYTDFSDYPPPNSDEIKAASPLPSEGSVN
;
A
#
# COMPACT_ATOMS: atom_id res chain seq x y z
N MET A 1 -7.77 -23.87 -42.34
CA MET A 1 -7.04 -22.95 -41.43
C MET A 1 -7.84 -22.89 -40.13
N GLU A 2 -7.79 -23.94 -39.31
CA GLU A 2 -8.63 -24.02 -38.10
C GLU A 2 -7.81 -24.29 -36.84
N VAL A 3 -6.65 -24.95 -36.97
CA VAL A 3 -5.70 -25.20 -35.88
C VAL A 3 -5.21 -23.91 -35.22
N LYS A 4 -5.10 -22.81 -35.98
CA LYS A 4 -4.62 -21.51 -35.49
C LYS A 4 -5.60 -20.83 -34.53
N ILE A 5 -6.91 -21.07 -34.67
CA ILE A 5 -7.92 -20.36 -33.85
C ILE A 5 -8.01 -20.97 -32.46
N PHE A 6 -7.92 -22.31 -32.36
CA PHE A 6 -7.95 -23.02 -31.09
C PHE A 6 -6.79 -22.63 -30.16
N THR A 7 -5.60 -22.40 -30.72
CA THR A 7 -4.43 -21.96 -29.93
C THR A 7 -4.59 -20.56 -29.35
N PHE A 8 -5.22 -19.62 -30.09
CA PHE A 8 -5.47 -18.28 -29.56
C PHE A 8 -6.53 -18.29 -28.45
N LEU A 9 -7.55 -19.13 -28.59
CA LEU A 9 -8.60 -19.25 -27.58
C LEU A 9 -8.06 -19.84 -26.27
N GLN A 10 -7.15 -20.81 -26.34
CA GLN A 10 -6.50 -21.40 -25.16
C GLN A 10 -5.65 -20.38 -24.38
N ILE A 11 -4.90 -19.53 -25.08
CA ILE A 11 -4.09 -18.47 -24.44
C ILE A 11 -5.00 -17.45 -23.74
N ALA A 12 -6.10 -17.04 -24.37
CA ALA A 12 -7.05 -16.10 -23.77
C ALA A 12 -7.69 -16.66 -22.48
N VAL A 13 -8.01 -17.95 -22.45
CA VAL A 13 -8.58 -18.62 -21.27
C VAL A 13 -7.57 -18.70 -20.12
N LEU A 14 -6.29 -18.97 -20.40
CA LEU A 14 -5.23 -18.99 -19.39
C LEU A 14 -4.98 -17.60 -18.78
N ILE A 15 -5.00 -16.54 -19.59
CA ILE A 15 -4.87 -15.15 -19.11
C ILE A 15 -6.07 -14.79 -18.21
N ALA A 16 -7.29 -15.16 -18.62
CA ALA A 16 -8.51 -14.85 -17.85
C ALA A 16 -8.59 -15.61 -16.51
N LEU A 17 -8.09 -16.84 -16.45
CA LEU A 17 -8.01 -17.64 -15.21
C LEU A 17 -6.85 -17.20 -14.30
N GLY A 18 -5.73 -16.74 -14.86
CA GLY A 18 -4.55 -16.32 -14.10
C GLY A 18 -4.75 -15.03 -13.28
N ILE A 19 -5.65 -14.13 -13.71
CA ILE A 19 -5.88 -12.84 -13.03
C ILE A 19 -6.58 -13.03 -11.67
N ARG A 20 -7.23 -14.18 -11.41
CA ARG A 20 -7.90 -14.44 -10.13
C ARG A 20 -6.99 -15.02 -9.04
N LEU A 21 -5.73 -15.35 -9.34
CA LEU A 21 -4.81 -15.97 -8.38
C LEU A 21 -3.88 -14.99 -7.66
N ALA A 22 -3.93 -13.69 -7.99
CA ALA A 22 -3.04 -12.67 -7.42
C ALA A 22 -3.69 -11.82 -6.29
N VAL A 23 -4.77 -12.31 -5.67
CA VAL A 23 -5.36 -11.69 -4.47
C VAL A 23 -5.33 -12.70 -3.33
N ALA A 24 -4.12 -12.96 -2.84
CA ALA A 24 -3.85 -13.54 -1.53
C ALA A 24 -2.44 -13.15 -1.11
N GLY A 25 -2.16 -11.83 -1.09
CA GLY A 25 -1.03 -11.28 -0.36
C GLY A 25 -1.42 -11.19 1.12
N GLN A 26 -1.40 -12.32 1.82
CA GLN A 26 -1.21 -12.33 3.26
C GLN A 26 0.04 -13.16 3.51
N ASP A 27 1.18 -12.48 3.42
CA ASP A 27 2.39 -12.92 4.10
C ASP A 27 2.09 -12.83 5.60
N THR A 28 1.47 -13.87 6.14
CA THR A 28 1.47 -14.15 7.58
C THR A 28 2.61 -15.13 7.85
N ASP A 29 3.84 -14.73 7.53
CA ASP A 29 5.01 -15.33 8.14
C ASP A 29 5.22 -14.59 9.47
N GLY A 30 4.43 -15.01 10.46
CA GLY A 30 4.67 -14.67 11.85
C GLY A 30 5.95 -15.35 12.31
N ASP A 31 7.07 -14.66 12.18
CA ASP A 31 8.27 -14.96 12.96
C ASP A 31 8.10 -14.29 14.32
N GLU A 32 7.66 -15.08 15.30
CA GLU A 32 7.66 -14.73 16.72
C GLU A 32 9.10 -14.62 17.21
N GLY A 33 9.84 -13.56 16.85
CA GLY A 33 11.27 -13.61 17.13
C GLY A 33 12.18 -12.45 16.73
N SER A 34 11.70 -11.22 16.53
CA SER A 34 12.62 -10.08 16.52
C SER A 34 11.93 -8.76 16.87
N ASP A 35 12.43 -8.15 17.95
CA ASP A 35 12.60 -6.72 18.20
C ASP A 35 11.68 -5.75 17.44
N GLU A 36 10.80 -5.13 18.23
CA GLU A 36 10.25 -3.80 18.02
C GLU A 36 9.46 -3.61 16.70
N TYR A 37 8.14 -3.66 16.81
CA TYR A 37 7.26 -3.33 15.69
C TYR A 37 7.32 -1.82 15.45
N GLU A 38 8.40 -1.28 14.87
CA GLU A 38 8.48 0.13 14.47
C GLU A 38 7.42 0.39 13.38
N LEU A 39 6.35 1.13 13.71
CA LEU A 39 5.34 1.49 12.71
C LEU A 39 5.81 2.73 11.96
N PHE A 40 6.21 2.50 10.71
CA PHE A 40 6.44 3.54 9.74
C PHE A 40 5.11 3.89 9.04
N THR A 41 4.60 5.09 9.29
CA THR A 41 3.37 5.56 8.64
C THR A 41 3.72 6.35 7.38
N VAL A 42 3.06 6.01 6.27
CA VAL A 42 3.17 6.73 5.00
C VAL A 42 1.82 7.35 4.65
N GLU A 43 1.78 8.67 4.54
CA GLU A 43 0.56 9.42 4.24
C GLU A 43 0.71 10.16 2.89
N TYR A 44 -0.29 10.02 2.02
CA TYR A 44 -0.34 10.78 0.77
C TYR A 44 -0.73 12.24 1.03
N CYS A 45 0.09 13.17 0.56
CA CYS A 45 -0.11 14.61 0.78
C CYS A 45 -1.17 15.25 -0.15
N GLY A 46 -1.99 14.44 -0.83
CA GLY A 46 -3.14 14.91 -1.60
C GLY A 46 -2.83 15.42 -3.01
N THR A 47 -1.56 15.37 -3.46
CA THR A 47 -1.19 15.71 -4.84
C THR A 47 0.07 14.97 -5.31
N ASN A 48 0.23 14.91 -6.63
CA ASN A 48 1.36 14.30 -7.30
C ASN A 48 2.48 15.32 -7.53
N CYS A 49 3.69 14.81 -7.70
CA CYS A 49 4.85 15.57 -8.13
C CYS A 49 5.24 15.19 -9.56
N SER A 50 5.88 16.10 -10.28
CA SER A 50 6.37 15.85 -11.65
C SER A 50 7.76 16.44 -11.86
N GLN A 51 8.54 15.82 -12.74
CA GLN A 51 9.84 16.35 -13.12
C GLN A 51 9.64 17.53 -14.08
N LEU A 52 10.24 18.66 -13.74
CA LEU A 52 10.30 19.87 -14.54
C LEU A 52 11.32 19.72 -15.68
N ALA A 53 11.21 20.56 -16.72
CA ALA A 53 12.09 20.52 -17.88
C ALA A 53 13.59 20.72 -17.55
N ASN A 54 13.89 21.33 -16.40
CA ASN A 54 15.26 21.53 -15.90
C ASN A 54 15.79 20.30 -15.12
N GLY A 55 15.02 19.21 -15.03
CA GLY A 55 15.36 17.99 -14.30
C GLY A 55 15.02 18.01 -12.80
N SER A 56 14.65 19.16 -12.23
CA SER A 56 14.22 19.27 -10.84
C SER A 56 12.77 18.77 -10.67
N TRP A 57 12.39 18.35 -9.46
CA TRP A 57 11.02 17.97 -9.15
C TRP A 57 10.20 19.15 -8.64
N THR A 58 8.91 19.16 -8.94
CA THR A 58 7.96 20.13 -8.37
C THR A 58 8.05 20.15 -6.84
N THR A 59 7.99 21.34 -6.25
CA THR A 59 8.03 21.54 -4.80
C THR A 59 6.79 20.99 -4.11
N CYS A 60 6.96 20.30 -2.98
CA CYS A 60 5.86 19.74 -2.20
C CYS A 60 5.00 20.86 -1.57
N PRO A 61 3.68 20.86 -1.80
CA PRO A 61 2.79 21.74 -1.07
C PRO A 61 2.46 21.13 0.31
N GLY A 62 2.85 21.79 1.39
CA GLY A 62 2.28 21.56 2.72
C GLY A 62 3.07 20.69 3.72
N LYS A 63 2.54 20.70 4.95
CA LYS A 63 3.05 20.12 6.21
C LYS A 63 4.44 20.58 6.67
N ASN A 64 4.76 21.88 6.63
CA ASN A 64 6.03 22.41 7.18
C ASN A 64 7.30 21.68 6.69
N GLY A 65 7.29 21.08 5.49
CA GLY A 65 8.40 20.29 4.94
C GLY A 65 8.34 18.78 5.20
N ALA A 66 7.27 18.26 5.81
CA ALA A 66 7.11 16.82 6.08
C ALA A 66 6.75 15.99 4.83
N CYS A 67 6.26 16.63 3.76
CA CYS A 67 6.00 15.97 2.48
C CYS A 67 7.23 16.00 1.59
N ARG A 68 7.57 14.86 0.98
CA ARG A 68 8.64 14.71 -0.02
C ARG A 68 8.10 14.05 -1.30
N CYS A 69 8.72 14.35 -2.44
CA CYS A 69 8.39 13.72 -3.72
C CYS A 69 9.08 12.37 -3.82
N PHE A 70 8.31 11.31 -3.99
CA PHE A 70 8.78 9.95 -4.24
C PHE A 70 8.33 9.52 -5.63
N HIS A 71 9.26 9.01 -6.43
CA HIS A 71 9.01 8.55 -7.79
C HIS A 71 9.74 7.22 -8.03
N GLU A 72 9.20 6.39 -8.91
CA GLU A 72 9.85 5.14 -9.29
C GLU A 72 10.86 5.41 -10.41
N SER A 73 12.13 5.09 -10.18
CA SER A 73 13.16 5.02 -11.22
C SER A 73 13.14 6.21 -12.20
N ASP A 74 12.85 5.94 -13.48
CA ASP A 74 12.88 6.90 -14.58
C ASP A 74 11.55 7.63 -14.80
N GLU A 75 10.51 7.30 -14.01
CA GLU A 75 9.21 7.95 -14.11
C GLU A 75 9.32 9.44 -13.86
N LYS A 76 8.56 10.21 -14.65
CA LYS A 76 8.53 11.68 -14.59
C LYS A 76 7.42 12.21 -13.72
N VAL A 77 6.66 11.31 -13.10
CA VAL A 77 5.58 11.61 -12.17
C VAL A 77 5.82 10.77 -10.92
N GLY A 78 5.54 11.35 -9.77
CA GLY A 78 5.63 10.72 -8.47
C GLY A 78 4.52 11.19 -7.55
N LEU A 79 4.58 10.76 -6.30
CA LEU A 79 3.63 11.12 -5.26
C LEU A 79 4.32 11.98 -4.21
N PHE A 80 3.62 12.99 -3.70
CA PHE A 80 4.04 13.62 -2.46
C PHE A 80 3.59 12.78 -1.29
N LEU A 81 4.54 12.25 -0.52
CA LEU A 81 4.28 11.42 0.66
C LEU A 81 4.93 12.06 1.88
N SER A 82 4.26 11.95 3.02
CA SER A 82 4.82 12.21 4.34
C SER A 82 5.14 10.89 5.01
N THR A 83 6.28 10.82 5.66
CA THR A 83 6.76 9.63 6.35
C THR A 83 7.00 9.98 7.80
N GLU A 84 6.29 9.31 8.70
CA GLU A 84 6.43 9.49 10.14
C GLU A 84 6.84 8.17 10.78
N TYR A 85 7.86 8.25 11.62
CA TYR A 85 8.34 7.14 12.43
C TYR A 85 7.63 7.22 13.78
N THR A 86 6.90 6.17 14.14
CA THR A 86 6.25 6.06 15.45
C THR A 86 7.07 5.14 16.34
N ASP A 87 7.72 5.71 17.35
CA ASP A 87 8.36 4.96 18.43
C ASP A 87 7.28 4.51 19.43
N PHE A 88 7.10 3.20 19.60
CA PHE A 88 6.14 2.68 20.57
C PHE A 88 6.62 2.76 22.02
N SER A 89 7.90 3.05 22.26
CA SER A 89 8.41 3.24 23.62
C SER A 89 7.82 4.47 24.31
N ASP A 90 7.34 5.46 23.53
CA ASP A 90 6.63 6.64 24.03
C ASP A 90 5.18 6.34 24.46
N TYR A 91 4.63 5.19 24.06
CA TYR A 91 3.24 4.83 24.36
C TYR A 91 3.18 3.79 25.50
N PRO A 92 2.30 3.99 26.51
CA PRO A 92 2.09 2.98 27.53
C PRO A 92 1.50 1.71 26.90
N PRO A 93 1.72 0.52 27.50
CA PRO A 93 1.05 -0.70 27.07
C PRO A 93 -0.47 -0.48 26.97
N PRO A 94 -1.11 -0.84 25.84
CA PRO A 94 -2.53 -0.58 25.65
C PRO A 94 -3.35 -1.30 26.71
N ASN A 95 -4.36 -0.62 27.26
CA ASN A 95 -5.24 -1.25 28.23
C ASN A 95 -6.36 -2.05 27.54
N SER A 96 -7.05 -2.91 28.31
CA SER A 96 -8.05 -3.82 27.77
C SER A 96 -9.26 -3.11 27.15
N ASP A 97 -9.54 -1.88 27.53
CA ASP A 97 -10.67 -1.11 27.00
C ASP A 97 -10.31 -0.42 25.67
N GLU A 98 -9.06 0.05 25.52
CA GLU A 98 -8.53 0.54 24.24
C GLU A 98 -8.50 -0.56 23.18
N ILE A 99 -8.07 -1.78 23.55
CA ILE A 99 -8.05 -2.94 22.64
C ILE A 99 -9.48 -3.31 22.20
N LYS A 100 -10.45 -3.27 23.11
CA LYS A 100 -11.86 -3.50 22.75
C LYS A 100 -12.40 -2.41 21.82
N ALA A 101 -12.02 -1.15 22.04
CA ALA A 101 -12.47 -0.04 21.20
C ALA A 101 -11.88 -0.10 19.78
N ALA A 102 -10.64 -0.59 19.63
CA ALA A 102 -9.97 -0.76 18.35
C ALA A 102 -10.35 -2.07 17.62
N SER A 103 -11.10 -2.96 18.27
CA SER A 103 -11.53 -4.22 17.65
C SER A 103 -12.41 -3.93 16.42
N PRO A 104 -12.21 -4.63 15.29
CA PRO A 104 -13.04 -4.47 14.10
C PRO A 104 -14.51 -4.63 14.48
N LEU A 105 -15.35 -3.68 14.04
CA LEU A 105 -16.80 -3.84 14.21
C LEU A 105 -17.22 -5.14 13.52
N PRO A 106 -18.16 -5.90 14.11
CA PRO A 106 -18.71 -7.08 13.47
C PRO A 106 -19.15 -6.68 12.05
N SER A 107 -18.75 -7.47 11.05
CA SER A 107 -19.28 -7.25 9.71
C SER A 107 -20.80 -7.33 9.81
N GLU A 108 -21.49 -6.33 9.26
CA GLU A 108 -22.95 -6.24 9.25
C GLU A 108 -23.48 -7.30 8.26
N GLY A 109 -23.40 -8.56 8.68
CA GLY A 109 -23.84 -9.73 7.97
C GLY A 109 -25.24 -10.12 8.43
N SER A 110 -26.23 -9.67 7.66
CA SER A 110 -27.56 -10.27 7.47
C SER A 110 -28.23 -10.85 8.73
N VAL A 111 -29.03 -10.02 9.39
CA VAL A 111 -30.12 -10.50 10.24
C VAL A 111 -31.08 -11.30 9.34
N ASN A 112 -31.16 -12.62 9.56
CA ASN A 112 -32.29 -13.45 9.11
C ASN A 112 -33.38 -13.43 10.20
#